data_AF-A0A1X7KQ99-F1
#
_entry.id   AF-A0A1X7KQ99-F1
#
_cell.length_a   1.000
_cell.length_b   1.000
_cell.length_c   1.000
_cell.angle_alpha   90.00
_cell.angle_beta   90.00
_cell.angle_gamma   90.00
#
_symmetry.space_group_name_H-M   'P 1'
#
loop_
_entity.id
_entity.type
_entity.pdbx_description
1 polymer ?
#
loop_
_entity_poly.entity_id
_entity_poly.type
_entity_poly.pdbx_seq_one_letter_code
_entity_poly.pdbx_strand_id
1 'polypeptide(L)'
;MRDKVRLKVSELLSSELELYRELEAQVDLEIKAIDSDDMDLLLEILQNKQSIISRQEMLMEKWADVSRDLGVSQGREEPVFWRALASVVGDEGYEDLKEKVRLLQDIVSSTLKSEELAQSNMGAKVSELRKRMSRVADGKKAVRGYMGSI
;
A
#
# COMPACT_ATOMS: atom_id res chain seq x y z
N MET A 1 -24.33 -7.73 -23.06
CA MET A 1 -23.56 -8.49 -22.05
C MET A 1 -22.10 -8.05 -22.03
N ARG A 2 -21.43 -7.97 -23.20
CA ARG A 2 -20.06 -7.44 -23.36
C ARG A 2 -19.81 -6.09 -22.67
N ASP A 3 -20.62 -5.07 -22.99
CA ASP A 3 -20.42 -3.71 -22.44
C ASP A 3 -20.60 -3.63 -20.92
N LYS A 4 -21.50 -4.45 -20.35
CA LYS A 4 -21.71 -4.49 -18.89
C LYS A 4 -20.49 -5.01 -18.15
N VAL A 5 -19.86 -6.08 -18.68
CA VAL A 5 -18.64 -6.65 -18.08
C VAL A 5 -17.47 -5.67 -18.25
N ARG A 6 -17.33 -5.05 -19.43
CA ARG A 6 -16.31 -4.01 -19.67
C ARG A 6 -16.43 -2.86 -18.68
N LEU A 7 -17.63 -2.32 -18.50
CA LEU A 7 -17.90 -1.20 -17.59
C LEU A 7 -17.58 -1.60 -16.15
N LYS A 8 -18.07 -2.75 -15.68
CA LYS A 8 -17.79 -3.28 -14.34
C LYS A 8 -16.28 -3.39 -14.08
N VAL A 9 -15.52 -3.98 -15.02
CA VAL A 9 -14.06 -4.11 -14.86
C VAL A 9 -13.37 -2.74 -14.90
N SER A 10 -13.79 -1.85 -15.80
CA SER A 10 -13.24 -0.50 -15.90
C SER A 10 -13.48 0.31 -14.61
N GLU A 11 -14.66 0.21 -14.02
CA GLU A 11 -15.00 0.84 -12.73
C GLU A 11 -14.15 0.27 -11.58
N LEU A 12 -13.95 -1.05 -11.55
CA LEU A 12 -13.10 -1.69 -10.54
C LEU A 12 -11.65 -1.24 -10.66
N LEU A 13 -11.09 -1.22 -11.88
CA LEU A 13 -9.74 -0.72 -12.13
C LEU A 13 -9.60 0.76 -11.73
N SER A 14 -10.61 1.58 -12.00
CA SER A 14 -10.57 3.01 -11.66
C SER A 14 -10.66 3.21 -10.15
N SER A 15 -11.53 2.47 -9.45
CA SER A 15 -11.62 2.49 -7.99
C SER A 15 -10.32 2.02 -7.34
N GLU A 16 -9.68 1.00 -7.90
CA GLU A 16 -8.42 0.48 -7.39
C GLU A 16 -7.28 1.49 -7.60
N LEU A 17 -7.25 2.15 -8.76
CA LEU A 17 -6.31 3.22 -9.06
C LEU A 17 -6.43 4.38 -8.06
N GLU A 18 -7.65 4.78 -7.71
CA GLU A 18 -7.90 5.82 -6.71
C GLU A 18 -7.36 5.41 -5.34
N LEU A 19 -7.61 4.17 -4.90
CA LEU A 19 -7.08 3.66 -3.63
C LEU A 19 -5.56 3.66 -3.59
N TYR A 20 -4.89 3.28 -4.69
CA TYR A 20 -3.43 3.31 -4.73
C TYR A 20 -2.86 4.73 -4.74
N ARG A 21 -3.54 5.69 -5.37
CA ARG A 21 -3.16 7.11 -5.29
C ARG A 21 -3.36 7.68 -3.89
N GLU A 22 -4.46 7.33 -3.23
CA GLU A 22 -4.68 7.67 -1.82
C GLU A 22 -3.56 7.07 -0.95
N LEU A 23 -3.19 5.81 -1.19
CA LEU A 23 -2.10 5.16 -0.47
C LEU A 23 -0.76 5.85 -0.71
N GLU A 24 -0.40 6.14 -1.96
CA GLU A 24 0.82 6.87 -2.33
C GLU A 24 0.92 8.21 -1.58
N ALA A 25 -0.17 8.97 -1.53
CA ALA A 25 -0.21 10.23 -0.77
C ALA A 25 0.03 10.01 0.74
N GLN A 26 -0.49 8.92 1.33
CA GLN A 26 -0.22 8.58 2.72
C GLN A 26 1.25 8.19 2.95
N VAL A 27 1.87 7.48 2.01
CA VAL A 27 3.31 7.14 2.09
C VAL A 27 4.17 8.40 2.03
N ASP A 28 3.86 9.33 1.14
CA ASP A 28 4.58 10.61 1.04
C ASP A 28 4.46 11.44 2.32
N LEU A 29 3.30 11.43 2.96
CA LEU A 29 3.10 12.07 4.25
C LEU A 29 3.87 11.35 5.36
N GLU A 30 3.94 10.02 5.32
CA GLU A 30 4.69 9.22 6.29
C GLU A 30 6.17 9.57 6.27
N ILE A 31 6.76 9.64 5.08
CA ILE A 31 8.18 9.99 4.92
C ILE A 31 8.46 11.36 5.56
N LYS A 32 7.59 12.35 5.32
CA LYS A 32 7.72 13.68 5.93
C LYS A 32 7.58 13.64 7.45
N ALA A 33 6.63 12.86 7.97
CA ALA A 33 6.39 12.71 9.39
C ALA A 33 7.56 12.01 10.11
N ILE A 34 8.18 11.02 9.47
CA ILE A 34 9.42 10.37 9.95
C ILE A 34 10.56 11.39 10.03
N ASP A 35 10.70 12.24 9.01
CA ASP A 35 11.77 13.23 8.98
C ASP A 35 11.60 14.29 10.08
N SER A 36 10.35 14.70 10.36
CA SER A 36 10.01 15.67 11.41
C SER A 36 9.87 15.07 12.81
N ASP A 37 10.06 13.75 12.99
CA ASP A 37 9.83 13.01 14.24
C ASP A 37 8.41 13.23 14.83
N ASP A 38 7.39 13.38 13.96
CA ASP A 38 6.00 13.64 14.36
C ASP A 38 5.24 12.33 14.57
N MET A 39 5.27 11.83 15.80
CA MET A 39 4.66 10.54 16.17
C MET A 39 3.13 10.55 16.15
N ASP A 40 2.49 11.69 16.39
CA ASP A 40 1.03 11.79 16.39
C ASP A 40 0.51 11.69 14.95
N LEU A 41 1.17 12.40 14.02
CA LEU A 41 0.87 12.30 12.59
C LEU A 41 1.12 10.89 12.05
N LEU A 42 2.18 10.20 12.50
CA LEU A 42 2.44 8.82 12.10
C LEU A 42 1.33 7.85 12.51
N LEU A 43 0.74 8.03 13.70
CA LEU A 43 -0.39 7.20 14.14
C LEU A 43 -1.64 7.45 13.30
N GLU A 44 -1.92 8.71 12.95
CA GLU A 44 -3.03 9.05 12.06
C GLU A 44 -2.85 8.43 10.67
N ILE A 45 -1.64 8.51 10.12
CA ILE A 45 -1.30 7.91 8.82
C ILE A 45 -1.51 6.39 8.84
N LEU A 46 -1.10 5.69 9.91
CA LEU A 46 -1.32 4.25 10.04
C LEU A 46 -2.81 3.89 10.04
N GLN A 47 -3.64 4.67 10.72
CA GLN A 47 -5.09 4.46 10.73
C GLN A 47 -5.70 4.68 9.34
N ASN A 48 -5.26 5.73 8.64
CA ASN A 48 -5.71 6.03 7.27
C ASN A 48 -5.29 4.93 6.29
N LYS A 49 -4.04 4.47 6.34
CA LYS A 49 -3.57 3.33 5.53
C LYS A 49 -4.39 2.07 5.79
N GLN A 50 -4.71 1.76 7.05
CA GLN A 50 -5.54 0.61 7.39
C GLN A 50 -6.95 0.71 6.79
N SER A 51 -7.54 1.91 6.78
CA SER A 51 -8.83 2.15 6.12
C SER A 51 -8.77 1.89 4.61
N ILE A 52 -7.68 2.33 3.95
CA ILE A 52 -7.44 2.08 2.52
C ILE A 52 -7.29 0.58 2.25
N ILE A 53 -6.50 -0.14 3.07
CA ILE A 53 -6.29 -1.59 2.94
C ILE A 53 -7.64 -2.33 3.04
N SER A 54 -8.49 -1.98 4.01
CA SER A 54 -9.82 -2.59 4.12
C SER A 54 -10.70 -2.33 2.89
N ARG A 55 -10.62 -1.14 2.28
CA ARG A 55 -11.32 -0.85 1.01
C ARG A 55 -10.75 -1.67 -0.16
N GLN A 56 -9.44 -1.92 -0.19
CA GLN A 56 -8.80 -2.78 -1.19
C GLN A 56 -9.25 -4.24 -1.05
N GLU A 57 -9.35 -4.76 0.18
CA GLU A 57 -9.89 -6.10 0.47
C GLU A 57 -11.32 -6.24 -0.05
N MET A 58 -12.18 -5.24 0.19
CA MET A 58 -13.55 -5.23 -0.36
C MET A 58 -13.57 -5.20 -1.90
N LEU A 59 -12.61 -4.53 -2.56
CA LEU A 59 -12.49 -4.60 -4.02
C LEU A 59 -12.10 -6.01 -4.50
N MET A 60 -11.28 -6.75 -3.74
CA MET A 60 -10.91 -8.12 -4.10
C MET A 60 -12.13 -9.04 -4.15
N GLU A 61 -13.09 -8.86 -3.24
CA GLU A 61 -14.37 -9.58 -3.28
C GLU A 61 -15.16 -9.28 -4.56
N LYS A 62 -15.20 -8.01 -4.99
CA LYS A 62 -15.86 -7.63 -6.25
C LYS A 62 -15.16 -8.20 -7.49
N TRP A 63 -13.83 -8.32 -7.46
CA TRP A 63 -13.08 -9.02 -8.50
C TRP A 63 -13.41 -10.53 -8.54
N ALA A 64 -13.68 -11.14 -7.39
CA ALA A 64 -14.16 -12.52 -7.32
C ALA A 64 -15.56 -12.67 -7.95
N ASP A 65 -16.44 -11.67 -7.81
CA ASP A 65 -17.72 -11.66 -8.53
C ASP A 65 -17.53 -11.65 -10.06
N VAL A 66 -16.58 -10.86 -10.57
CA VAL A 66 -16.27 -10.84 -12.01
C VAL A 66 -15.76 -12.20 -12.49
N SER A 67 -14.93 -12.87 -11.68
CA SER A 67 -14.41 -14.20 -12.00
C SER A 67 -15.56 -15.22 -12.13
N ARG A 68 -16.54 -15.15 -11.22
CA ARG A 68 -17.78 -15.93 -11.29
C ARG A 68 -18.62 -15.60 -12.52
N ASP A 69 -18.79 -14.32 -12.85
CA ASP A 69 -19.54 -13.87 -14.03
C ASP A 69 -18.90 -14.35 -15.35
N LEU A 70 -17.57 -14.45 -15.38
CA LEU A 70 -16.80 -14.98 -16.52
C LEU A 70 -16.76 -16.52 -16.56
N GLY A 71 -17.29 -17.21 -15.55
CA GLY A 71 -17.28 -18.67 -15.45
C GLY A 71 -15.90 -19.27 -15.21
N VAL A 72 -14.96 -18.50 -14.64
CA VAL A 72 -13.61 -18.96 -14.30
C VAL A 72 -13.48 -19.18 -12.80
N SER A 73 -12.79 -20.25 -12.42
CA SER A 73 -12.51 -20.56 -11.01
C SER A 73 -11.34 -19.75 -10.44
N GLN A 74 -10.54 -19.14 -11.30
CA GLN A 74 -9.33 -18.40 -10.98
C GLN A 74 -9.57 -16.88 -11.06
N GLY A 75 -8.92 -16.14 -10.17
CA GLY A 75 -9.03 -14.69 -10.08
C GLY A 75 -8.15 -13.94 -11.08
N ARG A 76 -8.18 -12.61 -10.98
CA ARG A 76 -7.43 -11.66 -11.84
C ARG A 76 -5.90 -11.82 -11.81
N GLU A 77 -5.37 -12.60 -10.88
CA GLU A 77 -3.94 -12.89 -10.80
C GLU A 77 -3.51 -13.90 -11.88
N GLU A 78 -4.46 -14.66 -12.42
CA GLU A 78 -4.19 -15.76 -13.32
C GLU A 78 -4.42 -15.39 -14.81
N PRO A 79 -3.58 -15.86 -15.74
CA PRO A 79 -3.77 -15.62 -17.18
C PRO A 79 -5.10 -16.15 -17.74
N VAL A 80 -5.73 -17.12 -17.07
CA VAL A 80 -7.03 -17.68 -17.48
C VAL A 80 -8.14 -16.62 -17.36
N PHE A 81 -8.14 -15.82 -16.29
CA PHE A 81 -9.10 -14.74 -16.09
C PHE A 81 -9.04 -13.73 -17.24
N TRP A 82 -7.84 -13.26 -17.56
CA TRP A 82 -7.63 -12.24 -18.59
C TRP A 82 -7.98 -12.74 -20.01
N ARG A 83 -7.74 -14.02 -20.29
CA ARG A 83 -8.18 -14.66 -21.54
C ARG A 83 -9.70 -14.77 -21.63
N ALA A 84 -10.37 -15.15 -20.55
CA ALA A 84 -11.83 -15.20 -20.48
C ALA A 84 -12.46 -13.81 -20.60
N LEU A 85 -11.83 -12.80 -19.99
CA LEU A 85 -12.25 -11.42 -20.14
C LEU A 85 -12.13 -10.95 -21.60
N ALA A 86 -10.96 -11.14 -22.22
CA ALA A 86 -10.71 -10.77 -23.61
C ALA A 86 -11.74 -11.35 -24.59
N SER A 87 -12.09 -12.63 -24.42
CA SER A 87 -13.09 -13.29 -25.29
C SER A 87 -14.50 -12.71 -25.14
N VAL A 88 -14.85 -12.22 -23.95
CA VAL A 88 -16.14 -11.60 -23.66
C VAL A 88 -16.19 -10.16 -24.16
N VAL A 89 -15.20 -9.31 -23.87
CA VAL A 89 -15.23 -7.89 -24.24
C VAL A 89 -14.77 -7.58 -25.66
N GLY A 90 -14.05 -8.49 -26.32
CA GLY A 90 -13.47 -8.28 -27.64
C GLY A 90 -12.17 -7.46 -27.59
N ASP A 91 -11.42 -7.47 -28.69
CA ASP A 91 -10.04 -6.98 -28.72
C ASP A 91 -9.90 -5.49 -28.41
N GLU A 92 -10.73 -4.62 -29.01
CA GLU A 92 -10.71 -3.17 -28.74
C GLU A 92 -11.04 -2.85 -27.28
N GLY A 93 -12.09 -3.46 -26.73
CA GLY A 93 -12.47 -3.24 -25.35
C GLY A 93 -11.46 -3.78 -24.35
N TYR A 94 -10.69 -4.79 -24.74
CA TYR A 94 -9.64 -5.39 -23.92
C TYR A 94 -8.35 -4.58 -23.92
N GLU A 95 -7.98 -3.94 -25.03
CA GLU A 95 -6.80 -3.05 -25.08
C GLU A 95 -6.93 -1.85 -24.13
N ASP A 96 -8.10 -1.20 -24.08
CA ASP A 96 -8.36 -0.12 -23.11
C ASP A 96 -8.17 -0.57 -21.66
N LEU A 97 -8.60 -1.80 -21.34
CA LEU A 97 -8.45 -2.37 -20.00
C LEU A 97 -6.98 -2.67 -19.68
N LYS A 98 -6.20 -3.14 -20.67
CA LYS A 98 -4.75 -3.35 -20.50
C LYS A 98 -4.02 -2.05 -20.18
N GLU A 99 -4.37 -0.95 -20.84
CA GLU A 99 -3.74 0.34 -20.57
C GLU A 99 -3.96 0.76 -19.11
N LYS A 100 -5.19 0.62 -18.61
CA LYS A 100 -5.51 0.87 -17.19
C LYS A 100 -4.75 -0.06 -16.24
N VAL A 101 -4.61 -1.34 -16.58
CA VAL A 101 -3.84 -2.29 -15.78
C VAL A 101 -2.35 -1.91 -15.73
N ARG A 102 -1.76 -1.45 -16.84
CA ARG A 102 -0.37 -0.98 -16.85
C ARG A 102 -0.17 0.23 -15.95
N LEU A 103 -1.06 1.23 -16.06
CA LEU A 103 -1.02 2.41 -15.19
C LEU A 103 -1.13 2.02 -13.71
N LEU A 104 -1.99 1.05 -13.39
CA LEU A 104 -2.12 0.52 -12.05
C LEU A 104 -0.81 -0.16 -11.58
N GLN A 105 -0.21 -1.01 -12.41
CA GLN A 105 1.06 -1.68 -12.10
C GLN A 105 2.20 -0.70 -11.85
N ASP A 106 2.27 0.38 -12.64
CA ASP A 106 3.29 1.42 -12.49
C ASP A 106 3.14 2.13 -11.13
N ILE A 107 1.92 2.52 -10.77
CA ILE A 107 1.65 3.17 -9.47
C ILE A 107 1.92 2.22 -8.32
N VAL A 108 1.43 0.98 -8.37
CA VAL A 108 1.69 -0.03 -7.34
C VAL A 108 3.19 -0.20 -7.11
N SER A 109 3.96 -0.30 -8.20
CA SER A 109 5.41 -0.45 -8.14
C SER A 109 6.11 0.78 -7.55
N SER A 110 5.61 1.98 -7.85
CA SER A 110 6.09 3.24 -7.27
C SER A 110 5.79 3.33 -5.78
N THR A 111 4.54 3.04 -5.38
CA THR A 111 4.09 3.07 -3.99
C THR A 111 4.88 2.07 -3.14
N LEU A 112 5.11 0.84 -3.63
CA LEU A 112 5.88 -0.17 -2.90
C LEU A 112 7.33 0.27 -2.63
N LYS A 113 8.00 0.89 -3.61
CA LYS A 113 9.35 1.43 -3.41
C LYS A 113 9.39 2.55 -2.37
N SER A 114 8.37 3.41 -2.39
CA SER A 114 8.25 4.50 -1.42
C SER A 114 7.96 3.97 -0.02
N GLU A 115 7.15 2.93 0.11
CA GLU A 115 6.88 2.24 1.38
C GLU A 115 8.15 1.60 1.94
N GLU A 116 8.95 0.90 1.11
CA GLU A 116 10.24 0.35 1.51
C GLU A 116 11.20 1.43 2.02
N LEU A 117 11.22 2.59 1.37
CA LEU A 117 12.02 3.74 1.80
C LEU A 117 11.54 4.26 3.17
N ALA A 118 10.23 4.45 3.36
CA ALA A 118 9.65 4.88 4.62
C ALA A 118 10.01 3.91 5.76
N GLN A 119 9.86 2.60 5.54
CA GLN A 119 10.21 1.57 6.51
C GLN A 119 11.71 1.59 6.87
N SER A 120 12.58 1.76 5.88
CA SER A 120 14.03 1.88 6.10
C SER A 120 14.38 3.10 6.95
N ASN A 121 13.79 4.26 6.64
CA ASN A 121 14.00 5.51 7.38
C ASN A 121 13.52 5.39 8.83
N MET A 122 12.33 4.83 9.04
CA MET A 122 11.80 4.56 10.38
C MET A 122 12.72 3.61 11.16
N GLY A 123 13.19 2.53 10.53
CA GLY A 123 14.11 1.58 11.14
C GLY A 123 15.43 2.24 11.58
N ALA A 124 15.98 3.14 10.78
CA ALA A 124 17.16 3.92 11.11
C ALA A 124 16.93 4.84 12.33
N LYS A 125 15.81 5.56 12.36
CA LYS A 125 15.41 6.43 13.47
C LYS A 125 15.26 5.65 14.78
N VAL A 126 14.58 4.51 14.75
CA VAL A 126 14.41 3.63 15.93
C VAL A 126 15.76 3.13 16.44
N SER A 127 16.66 2.74 15.54
CA SER A 127 18.02 2.31 15.90
C SER A 127 18.82 3.43 16.58
N GLU A 128 18.69 4.67 16.09
CA GLU A 128 19.34 5.83 16.70
C GLU A 128 18.77 6.13 18.10
N LEU A 129 17.45 6.11 18.26
CA LEU A 129 16.80 6.30 19.56
C LEU A 129 17.28 5.27 20.58
N ARG A 130 17.38 3.99 20.19
CA ARG A 130 17.93 2.92 21.06
C ARG A 130 19.36 3.23 21.51
N LYS A 131 20.23 3.69 20.60
CA LYS A 131 21.61 4.10 20.94
C LYS A 131 21.64 5.30 21.90
N ARG A 132 20.77 6.30 21.70
CA ARG A 132 20.64 7.45 22.60
C ARG A 132 20.19 7.00 23.99
N MET A 133 19.19 6.13 24.09
CA MET A 133 18.71 5.58 25.37
C MET A 133 19.80 4.79 26.11
N SER A 134 20.57 3.96 25.40
CA SER A 134 21.71 3.24 26.01
C SER A 134 22.72 4.21 26.62
N ARG A 135 23.13 5.24 25.87
CA ARG A 135 24.06 6.27 26.37
C ARG A 135 23.52 6.99 27.61
N VAL A 136 22.22 7.30 27.63
CA VAL A 136 21.57 7.91 28.81
C VAL A 136 21.57 6.95 30.00
N ALA A 137 21.29 5.67 29.78
CA ALA A 137 21.32 4.66 30.85
C ALA A 137 22.73 4.51 31.44
N ASP A 138 23.76 4.47 30.59
CA ASP A 138 25.16 4.38 31.01
C ASP A 138 25.61 5.65 31.75
N GLY A 139 25.23 6.83 31.26
CA GLY A 139 25.47 8.10 31.95
C GLY A 139 24.80 8.17 33.33
N LYS A 140 23.55 7.71 33.46
CA LYS A 140 22.85 7.62 34.75
C LYS A 140 23.54 6.67 35.72
N LYS A 141 24.10 5.54 35.25
CA LYS A 141 24.89 4.62 36.08
C LYS A 141 26.19 5.28 36.55
N ALA A 142 26.90 5.98 35.67
CA ALA A 142 28.13 6.69 36.02
C ALA A 142 27.89 7.76 37.09
N VAL A 143 26.86 8.59 36.94
CA VAL A 143 26.50 9.63 37.93
C VAL A 143 26.13 9.02 39.29
N ARG A 144 25.37 7.91 39.33
CA ARG A 144 25.07 7.19 40.58
C ARG A 144 26.33 6.63 41.25
N GLY A 145 27.30 6.16 40.48
CA GLY A 145 28.59 5.69 41.01
C GLY A 145 29.36 6.78 41.75
N TYR A 146 29.33 8.02 41.24
CA TYR A 146 29.95 9.16 41.92
C TYR A 146 29.17 9.65 43.14
N MET A 147 27.82 9.59 43.13
CA MET A 147 26.99 9.97 44.29
C MET A 147 27.02 8.97 45.45
N GLY A 148 27.38 7.69 45.20
CA GLY A 148 27.61 6.71 46.27
C GLY A 148 29.03 6.74 46.86
N SER A 149 29.87 7.67 46.40
CA SER A 149 31.27 7.84 46.82
C SER A 149 31.50 9.11 47.66
N ILE A 150 30.41 9.78 48.09
CA ILE A 150 30.37 10.88 49.07
C ILE A 150 29.63 10.37 50.30
#